data_AF-A0A7V9GCY8-F1
#
_entry.id   AF-A0A7V9GCY8-F1
#
_cell.length_a   1.000
_cell.length_b   1.000
_cell.length_c   1.000
_cell.angle_alpha   90.00
_cell.angle_beta   90.00
_cell.angle_gamma   90.00
#
_symmetry.space_group_name_H-M   'P 1'
#
loop_
_entity.id
_entity.type
_entity.pdbx_description
1 polymer ?
#
loop_
_entity_poly.entity_id
_entity_poly.type
_entity_poly.pdbx_seq_one_letter_code
_entity_poly.pdbx_strand_id
1 'polypeptide(L)'
;MKKITVLLFLALAAFGCGNAGQQTVNVNAPAQNSNDSLVVSSHSSENYSAENPTIVPHSETRTKWKQSGNPIDVTSFNAEIAQSEKNLRAKPNDEVAKTALAEAYLKRGVALTDARQYASALGDYRRTLKYDANNPEAKNGMDEIISIYESLNRDYPQEGEEPPPLPFGK
;
A
#
# COMPACT_ATOMS: atom_id res chain seq x y z
N MET A 1 -52.29 10.50 -5.94
CA MET A 1 -52.63 11.26 -7.17
C MET A 1 -52.13 12.69 -7.01
N LYS A 2 -51.24 13.14 -7.92
CA LYS A 2 -50.89 14.51 -8.37
C LYS A 2 -50.84 15.62 -7.28
N LYS A 3 -49.75 16.41 -7.16
CA LYS A 3 -49.29 17.36 -8.18
C LYS A 3 -47.78 17.63 -8.12
N ILE A 4 -47.26 17.83 -9.33
CA ILE A 4 -45.92 18.24 -9.76
C ILE A 4 -45.72 19.73 -9.49
N THR A 5 -44.51 20.17 -9.14
CA THR A 5 -44.00 21.48 -9.56
C THR A 5 -42.50 21.39 -9.79
N VAL A 6 -42.14 21.60 -11.05
CA VAL A 6 -40.79 21.76 -11.61
C VAL A 6 -40.33 23.18 -11.32
N LEU A 7 -39.07 23.37 -10.94
CA LEU A 7 -38.39 24.66 -11.11
C LEU A 7 -36.94 24.42 -11.58
N LEU A 8 -36.78 24.69 -12.86
CA LEU A 8 -35.56 24.74 -13.65
C LEU A 8 -34.80 26.04 -13.30
N PHE A 9 -33.53 25.95 -12.92
CA PHE A 9 -32.63 27.10 -12.96
C PHE A 9 -31.38 26.75 -13.79
N LEU A 10 -31.33 27.39 -14.96
CA LEU A 10 -30.24 27.44 -15.91
C LEU A 10 -29.29 28.56 -15.48
N ALA A 11 -27.99 28.28 -15.35
CA ALA A 11 -26.96 29.31 -15.31
C ALA A 11 -25.70 28.81 -16.04
N LEU A 12 -25.54 29.25 -17.28
CA LEU A 12 -24.28 29.25 -18.01
C LEU A 12 -23.38 30.35 -17.43
N ALA A 13 -22.11 30.04 -17.17
CA ALA A 13 -21.05 31.03 -17.12
C ALA A 13 -19.77 30.43 -17.72
N ALA A 14 -19.40 30.93 -18.90
CA ALA A 14 -18.14 30.69 -19.55
C ALA A 14 -17.07 31.67 -19.02
N PHE A 15 -15.91 31.15 -18.66
CA PHE A 15 -14.64 31.86 -18.47
C PHE A 15 -13.57 30.87 -18.95
N GLY A 16 -12.60 31.15 -19.81
CA GLY A 16 -12.09 32.35 -20.46
C GLY A 16 -10.68 31.97 -20.93
N CYS A 17 -10.37 32.13 -22.20
CA CYS A 17 -9.04 31.82 -22.77
C CYS A 17 -8.05 32.97 -22.57
N GLY A 18 -6.77 32.64 -22.41
CA GLY A 18 -5.60 33.55 -22.43
C GLY A 18 -4.59 33.13 -21.36
N ASN A 19 -3.28 33.02 -21.59
CA ASN A 19 -2.45 33.78 -22.51
C ASN A 19 -1.14 33.03 -22.84
N ALA A 20 -0.53 33.46 -23.95
CA ALA A 20 0.72 32.99 -24.53
C ALA A 20 1.97 33.53 -23.81
N GLY A 21 3.10 32.84 -23.98
CA GLY A 21 4.42 33.42 -23.73
C GLY A 21 5.56 32.41 -23.62
N GLN A 22 6.19 32.05 -24.74
CA GLN A 22 7.56 32.45 -25.10
C GLN A 22 8.17 31.54 -26.18
N GLN A 23 8.59 32.20 -27.28
CA GLN A 23 9.62 31.77 -28.22
C GLN A 23 10.99 31.86 -27.48
N THR A 24 12.07 31.17 -27.84
CA THR A 24 12.82 31.27 -29.11
C THR A 24 13.84 30.13 -29.28
N VAL A 25 14.31 30.01 -30.52
CA VAL A 25 15.14 28.98 -31.16
C VAL A 25 16.66 29.25 -30.99
N ASN A 26 17.50 28.19 -31.05
CA ASN A 26 18.55 27.97 -32.08
C ASN A 26 20.04 27.75 -31.70
N VAL A 27 20.58 26.67 -32.32
CA VAL A 27 21.93 26.29 -32.86
C VAL A 27 23.30 26.44 -32.16
N ASN A 28 24.00 25.28 -32.19
CA ASN A 28 25.40 24.96 -32.54
C ASN A 28 26.64 25.64 -31.90
N ALA A 29 27.55 24.75 -31.48
CA ALA A 29 28.99 24.77 -31.07
C ALA A 29 29.94 25.74 -31.85
N PRO A 30 31.25 25.97 -31.48
CA PRO A 30 32.18 25.08 -30.72
C PRO A 30 33.24 25.75 -29.78
N ALA A 31 34.14 24.90 -29.23
CA ALA A 31 35.57 25.14 -28.84
C ALA A 31 35.98 25.07 -27.34
N GLN A 32 36.56 23.91 -26.99
CA GLN A 32 37.85 23.64 -26.30
C GLN A 32 38.47 24.71 -25.36
N ASN A 33 38.80 24.34 -24.11
CA ASN A 33 40.20 24.13 -23.65
C ASN A 33 40.26 23.56 -22.20
N SER A 34 41.31 22.80 -21.97
CA SER A 34 41.67 21.88 -20.89
C SER A 34 42.20 22.55 -19.62
N ASN A 35 42.15 21.82 -18.48
CA ASN A 35 43.32 21.46 -17.66
C ASN A 35 42.90 20.64 -16.41
N ASP A 36 43.11 19.33 -16.51
CA ASP A 36 43.94 18.51 -15.62
C ASP A 36 43.87 18.72 -14.09
N SER A 37 43.39 17.72 -13.33
CA SER A 37 44.27 16.82 -12.55
C SER A 37 43.49 15.88 -11.61
N LEU A 38 43.55 14.58 -11.94
CA LEU A 38 43.84 13.43 -11.06
C LEU A 38 43.08 13.25 -9.73
N VAL A 39 42.15 12.27 -9.71
CA VAL A 39 42.17 11.23 -8.66
C VAL A 39 41.95 9.86 -9.30
N VAL A 40 42.80 8.94 -8.86
CA VAL A 40 43.13 7.60 -9.35
C VAL A 40 41.99 6.58 -9.29
N SER A 41 42.02 5.69 -10.29
CA SER A 41 41.24 4.48 -10.51
C SER A 41 41.64 3.31 -9.60
N SER A 42 40.69 2.40 -9.33
CA SER A 42 40.82 0.92 -9.24
C SER A 42 39.75 0.38 -8.25
N HIS A 43 38.95 -0.66 -8.48
CA HIS A 43 38.92 -1.87 -9.32
C HIS A 43 37.44 -2.30 -9.44
N SER A 44 36.94 -3.17 -10.32
CA SER A 44 37.35 -3.81 -11.56
C SER A 44 36.03 -4.41 -12.09
N SER A 45 35.70 -4.18 -13.34
CA SER A 45 34.62 -4.89 -14.04
C SER A 45 35.13 -6.27 -14.42
N GLU A 46 34.70 -7.30 -13.70
CA GLU A 46 34.97 -8.69 -14.08
C GLU A 46 33.85 -9.24 -14.95
N ASN A 47 34.25 -9.64 -16.17
CA ASN A 47 33.53 -10.53 -17.06
C ASN A 47 33.27 -11.86 -16.34
N TYR A 48 32.00 -12.21 -16.12
CA TYR A 48 31.63 -13.56 -15.75
C TYR A 48 31.50 -14.41 -17.01
N SER A 49 32.49 -15.28 -17.21
CA SER A 49 32.35 -16.46 -18.06
C SER A 49 31.23 -17.36 -17.53
N ALA A 50 30.50 -17.96 -18.46
CA ALA A 50 29.44 -18.92 -18.19
C ALA A 50 30.00 -20.17 -17.51
N GLU A 51 29.91 -20.22 -16.18
CA GLU A 51 29.84 -21.46 -15.43
C GLU A 51 28.51 -21.49 -14.68
N ASN A 52 27.73 -22.53 -14.95
CA ASN A 52 26.43 -22.82 -14.39
C ASN A 52 26.48 -22.79 -12.85
N PRO A 53 25.96 -21.76 -12.17
CA PRO A 53 25.91 -21.77 -10.72
C PRO A 53 24.86 -22.80 -10.34
N THR A 54 25.30 -23.82 -9.62
CA THR A 54 24.39 -24.77 -8.98
C THR A 54 23.46 -23.94 -8.10
N ILE A 55 22.17 -23.92 -8.45
CA ILE A 55 21.11 -23.32 -7.64
C ILE A 55 21.10 -24.11 -6.32
N VAL A 56 21.84 -23.62 -5.32
CA VAL A 56 21.60 -24.01 -3.93
C VAL A 56 20.24 -23.41 -3.58
N PRO A 57 19.22 -24.22 -3.28
CA PRO A 57 17.98 -23.67 -2.76
C PRO A 57 18.34 -22.99 -1.44
N HIS A 58 18.08 -21.69 -1.35
CA HIS A 58 18.22 -20.91 -0.13
C HIS A 58 17.17 -21.37 0.88
N SER A 59 17.33 -22.59 1.40
CA SER A 59 16.64 -23.08 2.59
C SER A 59 17.40 -22.55 3.80
N GLU A 60 17.54 -21.23 3.90
CA GLU A 60 17.77 -20.63 5.21
C GLU A 60 16.51 -20.89 6.02
N THR A 61 16.64 -21.70 7.06
CA THR A 61 15.54 -21.94 8.01
C THR A 61 15.20 -20.63 8.70
N ARG A 62 14.23 -19.89 8.16
CA ARG A 62 13.66 -18.70 8.78
C ARG A 62 13.05 -19.06 10.13
N THR A 63 13.12 -18.12 11.08
CA THR A 63 12.48 -18.34 12.38
C THR A 63 10.98 -18.10 12.26
N LYS A 64 10.14 -19.01 12.77
CA LYS A 64 8.68 -18.81 12.79
C LYS A 64 8.29 -17.49 13.47
N TRP A 65 7.33 -16.79 12.88
CA TRP A 65 6.77 -15.57 13.46
C TRP A 65 6.14 -15.82 14.84
N LYS A 66 6.02 -14.76 15.62
CA LYS A 66 5.26 -14.72 16.87
C LYS A 66 4.44 -13.44 16.91
N GLN A 67 3.28 -13.48 17.56
CA GLN A 67 2.50 -12.28 17.82
C GLN A 67 3.29 -11.31 18.71
N SER A 68 3.28 -10.03 18.37
CA SER A 68 4.03 -8.96 19.02
C SER A 68 3.31 -7.62 18.87
N GLY A 69 3.93 -6.56 19.40
CA GLY A 69 3.43 -5.19 19.28
C GLY A 69 2.80 -4.67 20.57
N ASN A 70 2.32 -3.44 20.50
CA ASN A 70 1.68 -2.75 21.61
C ASN A 70 0.16 -2.96 21.53
N PRO A 71 -0.50 -3.43 22.60
CA PRO A 71 -1.95 -3.46 22.65
C PRO A 71 -2.55 -2.07 22.42
N ILE A 72 -3.58 -1.98 21.59
CA ILE A 72 -4.33 -0.74 21.33
C ILE A 72 -5.83 -1.00 21.48
N ASP A 73 -6.59 0.03 21.85
CA ASP A 73 -8.05 -0.08 21.89
C ASP A 73 -8.61 -0.16 20.48
N VAL A 74 -9.03 -1.37 20.09
CA VAL A 74 -9.66 -1.64 18.78
C VAL A 74 -11.18 -1.60 18.81
N THR A 75 -11.79 -1.16 19.91
CA THR A 75 -13.25 -1.25 20.10
C THR A 75 -14.03 -0.52 19.01
N SER A 76 -13.61 0.69 18.64
CA SER A 76 -14.26 1.48 17.58
C SER A 76 -14.13 0.81 16.21
N PHE A 77 -12.94 0.33 15.86
CA PHE A 77 -12.71 -0.40 14.61
C PHE A 77 -13.55 -1.68 14.52
N ASN A 78 -13.64 -2.44 15.62
CA ASN A 78 -14.47 -3.64 15.68
C ASN A 78 -15.95 -3.33 15.48
N ALA A 79 -16.43 -2.23 16.05
CA ALA A 79 -17.81 -1.78 15.85
C ALA A 79 -18.08 -1.39 14.39
N GLU A 80 -17.15 -0.68 13.75
CA GLU A 80 -17.23 -0.29 12.34
C GLU A 80 -17.26 -1.52 11.42
N ILE A 81 -16.34 -2.47 11.63
CA ILE A 81 -16.29 -3.74 10.89
C ILE A 81 -17.61 -4.50 11.04
N ALA A 82 -18.10 -4.67 12.28
CA ALA A 82 -19.35 -5.40 12.52
C ALA A 82 -20.55 -4.74 11.83
N GLN A 83 -20.61 -3.40 11.81
CA GLN A 83 -21.67 -2.67 11.12
C GLN A 83 -21.56 -2.82 9.60
N SER A 84 -20.37 -2.73 9.03
CA SER A 84 -20.14 -2.93 7.59
C SER A 84 -20.44 -4.38 7.16
N GLU A 85 -20.07 -5.37 7.97
CA GLU A 85 -20.43 -6.78 7.73
C GLU A 85 -21.94 -7.00 7.74
N LYS A 86 -22.65 -6.38 8.68
CA LYS A 86 -24.12 -6.42 8.71
C LYS A 86 -24.73 -5.80 7.44
N ASN A 87 -24.19 -4.68 6.98
CA ASN A 87 -24.65 -4.00 5.78
C ASN A 87 -24.43 -4.87 4.53
N LEU A 88 -23.24 -5.43 4.37
CA LEU A 88 -22.94 -6.34 3.26
C LEU A 88 -23.77 -7.62 3.34
N ARG A 89 -24.02 -8.16 4.53
CA ARG A 89 -24.90 -9.33 4.69
C ARG A 89 -26.34 -9.04 4.25
N ALA A 90 -26.84 -7.83 4.49
CA ALA A 90 -28.17 -7.43 4.03
C ALA A 90 -28.23 -7.27 2.50
N LYS A 91 -27.11 -6.93 1.86
CA LYS A 91 -27.00 -6.74 0.41
C LYS A 91 -25.65 -7.27 -0.11
N PRO A 92 -25.50 -8.60 -0.33
CA PRO A 92 -24.20 -9.22 -0.59
C PRO A 92 -23.47 -8.75 -1.85
N ASN A 93 -24.21 -8.20 -2.81
CA ASN A 93 -23.68 -7.70 -4.08
C ASN A 93 -23.60 -6.17 -4.12
N ASP A 94 -23.80 -5.47 -2.99
CA ASP A 94 -23.69 -4.02 -2.93
C ASP A 94 -22.21 -3.62 -2.86
N GLU A 95 -21.71 -3.06 -3.96
CA GLU A 95 -20.32 -2.60 -4.07
C GLU A 95 -19.99 -1.54 -3.01
N VAL A 96 -20.93 -0.66 -2.65
CA VAL A 96 -20.71 0.34 -1.60
C VAL A 96 -20.53 -0.34 -0.24
N ALA A 97 -21.28 -1.41 0.03
CA ALA A 97 -21.13 -2.18 1.25
C ALA A 97 -19.81 -2.97 1.29
N LYS A 98 -19.34 -3.48 0.14
CA LYS A 98 -18.01 -4.10 0.03
C LYS A 98 -16.90 -3.10 0.29
N THR A 99 -16.94 -1.92 -0.36
CA THR A 99 -15.97 -0.85 -0.15
C THR A 99 -15.95 -0.39 1.31
N ALA A 100 -17.10 -0.17 1.93
CA ALA A 100 -17.17 0.23 3.34
C ALA A 100 -16.59 -0.83 4.29
N LEU A 101 -16.75 -2.12 3.97
CA LEU A 101 -16.11 -3.19 4.73
C LEU A 101 -14.60 -3.26 4.50
N ALA A 102 -14.15 -3.06 3.26
CA ALA A 102 -12.74 -2.98 2.92
C ALA A 102 -12.04 -1.83 3.68
N GLU A 103 -12.65 -0.65 3.69
CA GLU A 103 -12.16 0.54 4.40
C GLU A 103 -12.09 0.33 5.92
N ALA A 104 -13.10 -0.33 6.51
CA ALA A 104 -13.10 -0.63 7.95
C ALA A 104 -11.93 -1.55 8.34
N TYR A 105 -11.65 -2.57 7.51
CA TYR A 105 -10.47 -3.42 7.70
C TYR A 105 -9.17 -2.65 7.47
N LEU A 106 -9.11 -1.78 6.45
CA LEU A 106 -7.92 -0.99 6.14
C LEU A 106 -7.53 -0.09 7.32
N LYS A 107 -8.49 0.64 7.88
CA LYS A 107 -8.29 1.52 9.04
C LYS A 107 -7.69 0.78 10.23
N ARG A 108 -8.24 -0.41 10.54
CA ARG A 108 -7.72 -1.23 11.64
C ARG A 108 -6.33 -1.79 11.32
N GLY A 109 -6.10 -2.22 10.08
CA GLY A 109 -4.80 -2.69 9.59
C GLY A 109 -3.72 -1.63 9.78
N VAL A 110 -3.96 -0.38 9.35
CA VAL A 110 -3.05 0.76 9.55
C VAL A 110 -2.76 1.00 11.03
N ALA A 111 -3.79 1.09 11.87
CA ALA A 111 -3.60 1.30 13.31
C ALA A 111 -2.80 0.17 13.97
N LEU A 112 -2.98 -1.08 13.53
CA LEU A 112 -2.23 -2.23 14.01
C LEU A 112 -0.77 -2.21 13.50
N THR A 113 -0.52 -1.76 12.28
CA THR A 113 0.84 -1.53 11.75
C THR A 113 1.58 -0.50 12.59
N ASP A 114 0.95 0.63 12.90
CA ASP A 114 1.49 1.67 13.79
C ASP A 114 1.81 1.11 15.18
N ALA A 115 0.95 0.21 15.67
CA ALA A 115 1.14 -0.49 16.94
C ALA A 115 2.13 -1.67 16.87
N ARG A 116 2.76 -1.92 15.71
CA ARG A 116 3.68 -3.04 15.44
C ARG A 116 3.07 -4.43 15.64
N GLN A 117 1.75 -4.52 15.55
CA GLN A 117 1.01 -5.78 15.57
C GLN A 117 0.93 -6.39 14.17
N TYR A 118 2.10 -6.59 13.54
CA TYR A 118 2.22 -6.93 12.12
C TYR A 118 1.49 -8.21 11.74
N ALA A 119 1.50 -9.23 12.61
CA ALA A 119 0.78 -10.48 12.35
C ALA A 119 -0.73 -10.28 12.21
N SER A 120 -1.33 -9.40 13.03
CA SER A 120 -2.75 -9.07 12.96
C SER A 120 -3.06 -8.10 11.82
N ALA A 121 -2.19 -7.11 11.58
CA ALA A 121 -2.33 -6.12 10.50
C ALA A 121 -2.32 -6.78 9.09
N LEU A 122 -1.30 -7.60 8.79
CA LEU A 122 -1.53 -9.00 8.40
C LEU A 122 -2.84 -9.33 7.66
N GLY A 123 -3.74 -9.89 8.47
CA GLY A 123 -5.03 -10.37 8.04
C GLY A 123 -6.03 -9.26 7.77
N ASP A 124 -5.85 -8.06 8.33
CA ASP A 124 -6.70 -6.91 8.03
C ASP A 124 -6.46 -6.43 6.60
N TYR A 125 -5.21 -6.26 6.16
CA TYR A 125 -4.93 -5.90 4.78
C TYR A 125 -5.37 -6.96 3.77
N ARG A 126 -5.18 -8.25 4.08
CA ARG A 126 -5.72 -9.34 3.23
C ARG A 126 -7.25 -9.28 3.13
N ARG A 127 -7.94 -8.97 4.24
CA ARG A 127 -9.39 -8.78 4.24
C ARG A 127 -9.82 -7.52 3.48
N THR A 128 -9.04 -6.43 3.52
CA THR A 128 -9.25 -5.28 2.62
C THR A 128 -9.20 -5.73 1.17
N LEU A 129 -8.14 -6.46 0.76
CA LEU A 129 -7.97 -6.92 -0.62
C LEU A 129 -9.00 -7.97 -1.06
N LYS A 130 -9.63 -8.68 -0.13
CA LYS A 130 -10.76 -9.58 -0.43
C LYS A 130 -12.00 -8.82 -0.92
N TYR A 131 -12.23 -7.62 -0.42
CA TYR A 131 -13.40 -6.80 -0.78
C TYR A 131 -13.07 -5.68 -1.78
N ASP A 132 -11.81 -5.23 -1.80
CA ASP A 132 -11.26 -4.25 -2.75
C ASP A 132 -9.85 -4.71 -3.22
N ALA A 133 -9.82 -5.57 -4.24
CA ALA A 133 -8.61 -6.22 -4.73
C ALA A 133 -7.54 -5.26 -5.29
N ASN A 134 -7.93 -4.01 -5.60
CA ASN A 134 -7.04 -3.01 -6.17
C ASN A 134 -6.64 -1.92 -5.17
N ASN A 135 -6.96 -2.10 -3.88
CA ASN A 135 -6.61 -1.14 -2.85
C ASN A 135 -5.08 -0.95 -2.74
N PRO A 136 -4.51 0.19 -3.13
CA PRO A 136 -3.06 0.36 -3.16
C PRO A 136 -2.47 0.43 -1.75
N GLU A 137 -3.21 1.02 -0.80
CA GLU A 137 -2.76 1.17 0.59
C GLU A 137 -2.65 -0.19 1.28
N ALA A 138 -3.60 -1.09 1.07
CA ALA A 138 -3.52 -2.44 1.59
C ALA A 138 -2.37 -3.26 0.98
N LYS A 139 -2.12 -3.14 -0.33
CA LYS A 139 -0.98 -3.80 -0.98
C LYS A 139 0.34 -3.32 -0.38
N ASN A 140 0.51 -2.00 -0.32
CA ASN A 140 1.71 -1.39 0.25
C ASN A 140 1.91 -1.79 1.72
N GLY A 141 0.84 -1.82 2.52
CA GLY A 141 0.90 -2.25 3.92
C GLY A 141 1.28 -3.72 4.07
N MET A 142 0.79 -4.61 3.19
CA MET A 142 1.24 -6.00 3.17
C MET A 142 2.71 -6.13 2.78
N ASP A 143 3.13 -5.44 1.73
CA ASP A 143 4.51 -5.48 1.23
C ASP A 143 5.49 -4.94 2.28
N GLU A 144 5.12 -3.86 2.97
CA GLU A 144 5.88 -3.30 4.10
C GLU A 144 6.05 -4.35 5.22
N ILE A 145 4.96 -4.98 5.65
CA ILE A 145 4.99 -5.99 6.70
C ILE A 145 5.84 -7.20 6.29
N ILE A 146 5.68 -7.69 5.06
CA ILE A 146 6.43 -8.82 4.54
C ILE A 146 7.92 -8.50 4.52
N SER A 147 8.30 -7.32 4.02
CA SER A 147 9.68 -6.84 4.03
C SER A 147 10.27 -6.76 5.44
N ILE A 148 9.49 -6.33 6.44
CA ILE A 148 9.91 -6.34 7.85
C ILE A 148 10.21 -7.76 8.31
N TYR A 149 9.34 -8.74 8.06
CA TYR A 149 9.59 -10.14 8.44
C TYR A 149 10.83 -10.72 7.75
N GLU A 150 11.00 -10.45 6.45
CA GLU A 150 12.16 -10.88 5.69
C GLU A 150 13.46 -10.28 6.23
N SER A 151 13.47 -8.98 6.54
CA SER A 151 14.62 -8.30 7.15
C SER A 151 15.00 -8.87 8.53
N LEU A 152 14.02 -9.45 9.24
CA LEU A 152 14.22 -10.10 10.53
C LEU A 152 14.61 -11.58 10.41
N ASN A 153 14.78 -12.10 9.19
CA ASN A 153 14.96 -13.53 8.89
C ASN A 153 13.86 -14.40 9.56
N ARG A 154 12.61 -13.93 9.46
CA ARG A 154 11.44 -14.58 10.02
C ARG A 154 10.43 -14.93 8.93
N ASP A 155 9.71 -16.03 9.14
CA ASP A 155 8.47 -16.26 8.41
C ASP A 155 7.43 -15.23 8.83
N TYR A 156 6.33 -15.13 8.09
CA TYR A 156 5.15 -14.32 8.41
C TYR A 156 3.89 -15.20 8.37
N PRO A 157 2.79 -14.80 9.04
CA PRO A 157 1.58 -15.61 9.04
C PRO A 157 1.03 -15.75 7.63
N GLN A 158 0.75 -16.99 7.24
CA GLN A 158 -0.01 -17.28 6.02
C GLN A 158 -1.50 -16.95 6.24
N GLU A 159 -2.28 -16.91 5.16
CA GLU A 159 -3.72 -16.65 5.26
C GLU A 159 -4.40 -17.70 6.15
N GLY A 160 -5.14 -17.23 7.15
CA GLY A 160 -5.78 -18.06 8.18
C GLY A 160 -4.93 -18.30 9.43
N GLU A 161 -3.63 -17.92 9.42
CA GLU A 161 -2.77 -18.00 10.60
C GLU A 161 -2.72 -16.68 11.40
N GLU A 162 -3.30 -15.60 10.88
CA GLU A 162 -3.20 -14.27 11.49
C GLU A 162 -3.99 -14.20 12.80
N PRO A 163 -3.35 -13.78 13.90
CA PRO A 163 -4.03 -13.72 15.19
C PRO A 163 -4.95 -12.49 15.27
N PRO A 164 -5.96 -12.52 16.15
CA PRO A 164 -6.69 -11.30 16.49
C PRO A 164 -5.76 -10.26 17.14
N PRO A 165 -6.14 -8.97 17.14
CA PRO A 165 -5.41 -7.94 17.87
C PRO A 165 -5.15 -8.33 19.33
N LEU A 166 -4.00 -7.93 19.87
CA LEU A 166 -3.67 -8.11 21.28
C LEU A 166 -4.74 -7.48 22.19
N PRO A 167 -5.10 -8.15 23.29
CA PRO A 167 -6.10 -7.64 24.21
C PRO A 167 -5.62 -6.33 24.87
N PHE A 168 -6.45 -5.30 24.80
CA PHE A 168 -6.21 -4.02 25.47
C PHE A 168 -6.71 -4.08 26.92
N GLY A 169 -5.80 -4.03 27.89
CA GLY A 169 -6.15 -3.92 29.30
C GLY A 169 -6.59 -2.49 29.63
N LYS A 170 -7.81 -2.34 30.16
CA LYS A 170 -8.33 -1.05 30.64
C LYS A 170 -7.94 -0.82 32.10
#